data_AF-A0A939BPA7-F1
#
_entry.id   AF-A0A939BPA7-F1
#
_cell.length_a   1.000
_cell.length_b   1.000
_cell.length_c   1.000
_cell.angle_alpha   90.00
_cell.angle_beta   90.00
_cell.angle_gamma   90.00
#
_symmetry.space_group_name_H-M   'P 1'
#
loop_
_entity.id
_entity.type
_entity.pdbx_description
1 polymer ?
#
loop_
_entity_poly.entity_id
_entity_poly.type
_entity_poly.pdbx_seq_one_letter_code
_entity_poly.pdbx_strand_id
1 'polypeptide(L)' 'MSIGFAVEDMAETIADLEAKGIELLRGPIETPNGTKLAFIEDPNGVEVEFIENLTL' A
#
# COMPACT_ATOMS: atom_id res chain seq x y z
N MET A 1 12.41 -6.71 -6.89
CA MET A 1 12.74 -5.32 -6.50
C MET A 1 11.41 -4.67 -6.20
N SER A 2 11.25 -4.03 -5.04
CA SER A 2 10.01 -3.34 -4.65
C SER A 2 10.28 -1.86 -4.46
N ILE A 3 9.24 -1.04 -4.60
CA ILE A 3 9.28 0.40 -4.37
C ILE A 3 8.22 0.73 -3.31
N GLY A 4 8.63 1.42 -2.25
CA GLY A 4 7.75 1.83 -1.15
C GLY A 4 7.40 3.32 -1.20
N PHE A 5 6.14 3.65 -0.95
CA PHE A 5 5.63 5.01 -0.82
C PHE A 5 5.01 5.20 0.56
N ALA A 6 5.40 6.28 1.25
CA ALA A 6 4.70 6.70 2.46
C ALA A 6 3.37 7.39 2.08
N VAL A 7 2.30 7.06 2.80
CA VAL A 7 0.97 7.66 2.61
C VAL A 7 0.43 8.18 3.94
N GLU A 8 -0.44 9.19 3.88
CA GLU A 8 -1.05 9.78 5.07
C GLU A 8 -2.23 8.96 5.59
N ASP A 9 -3.04 8.39 4.69
CA ASP A 9 -4.19 7.55 5.02
C ASP A 9 -4.28 6.34 4.06
N MET A 10 -4.23 5.14 4.64
CA MET A 10 -4.27 3.88 3.91
C MET A 10 -5.66 3.60 3.32
N ALA A 11 -6.74 3.97 4.02
CA ALA A 11 -8.10 3.73 3.55
C ALA A 11 -8.42 4.61 2.33
N GLU A 12 -8.02 5.89 2.37
CA GLU A 12 -8.13 6.80 1.23
C GLU A 12 -7.31 6.27 0.04
N THR A 13 -6.06 5.86 0.28
CA THR A 13 -5.18 5.30 -0.76
C THR A 13 -5.80 4.07 -1.43
N ILE A 14 -6.36 3.14 -0.66
CA ILE A 14 -6.99 1.93 -1.19
C ILE A 14 -8.25 2.27 -1.99
N ALA A 15 -9.12 3.16 -1.48
CA ALA A 15 -10.31 3.59 -2.21
C ALA A 15 -9.95 4.23 -3.56
N ASP A 16 -8.87 5.01 -3.59
CA ASP A 16 -8.34 5.63 -4.80
C ASP A 16 -7.81 4.61 -5.82
N LEU A 17 -7.18 3.53 -5.35
CA LEU A 17 -6.70 2.43 -6.19
C LEU A 17 -7.87 1.63 -6.76
N GLU A 18 -8.83 1.26 -5.92
CA GLU A 18 -10.05 0.54 -6.33
C GLU A 18 -10.87 1.33 -7.35
N ALA A 19 -11.01 2.65 -7.16
CA ALA A 19 -11.69 3.54 -8.11
C ALA A 19 -10.99 3.59 -9.48
N LYS A 20 -9.69 3.31 -9.53
CA LYS A 20 -8.87 3.20 -10.76
C LYS A 20 -8.84 1.78 -11.33
N GLY A 21 -9.54 0.83 -10.71
CA GLY A 21 -9.56 -0.58 -11.10
C GLY A 21 -8.27 -1.33 -10.77
N ILE A 22 -7.51 -0.84 -9.79
CA ILE A 22 -6.28 -1.48 -9.31
C ILE A 22 -6.63 -2.31 -8.09
N GLU A 23 -6.40 -3.62 -8.19
CA GLU A 23 -6.63 -4.55 -7.09
C GLU A 23 -5.40 -4.61 -6.16
N LEU A 24 -5.65 -4.77 -4.87
CA LEU A 24 -4.57 -5.06 -3.93
C LEU A 24 -4.02 -6.47 -4.18
N LEU A 25 -2.71 -6.55 -4.29
CA LEU A 25 -2.00 -7.81 -4.21
C LEU A 25 -2.09 -8.38 -2.80
N ARG A 26 -1.85 -7.54 -1.78
CA ARG A 26 -1.90 -7.89 -0.34
C ARG A 26 -2.30 -6.68 0.52
N GLY A 27 -2.96 -6.96 1.64
CA GLY A 27 -3.29 -5.97 2.67
C GLY A 27 -4.71 -5.40 2.58
N PRO A 28 -5.02 -4.38 3.40
CA PRO A 28 -4.11 -3.73 4.35
C PRO A 28 -3.71 -4.65 5.51
N ILE A 29 -2.45 -4.57 5.95
CA ILE A 29 -1.90 -5.27 7.12
C ILE A 29 -1.51 -4.21 8.13
N GLU A 30 -1.99 -4.34 9.37
CA GLU A 30 -1.57 -3.49 10.48
C GLU A 30 -0.57 -4.25 11.37
N THR A 31 0.58 -3.63 11.63
CA THR A 31 1.61 -4.18 12.51
C THR A 31 1.33 -3.78 13.97
N PRO A 32 1.90 -4.48 14.96
CA PRO A 32 1.70 -4.15 16.37
C PRO A 32 2.13 -2.73 16.80
N ASN A 33 2.95 -2.03 16.00
CA ASN A 33 3.35 -0.64 16.27
C ASN A 33 2.42 0.40 15.59
N GLY A 34 1.34 -0.03 14.91
CA GLY A 34 0.40 0.85 14.23
C GLY A 34 0.78 1.27 12.81
N THR A 35 1.88 0.75 12.25
CA THR A 35 2.21 0.90 10.82
C THR A 35 1.23 0.08 9.98
N LYS A 36 0.70 0.67 8.90
CA LYS A 36 -0.15 -0.05 7.95
C LYS A 36 0.56 -0.23 6.62
N LEU A 37 0.42 -1.42 6.04
CA LEU A 37 1.06 -1.82 4.79
C LEU A 37 0.02 -2.33 3.79
N ALA A 38 0.12 -1.89 2.54
CA ALA A 38 -0.64 -2.45 1.42
C ALA A 38 0.25 -2.60 0.19
N PHE A 39 -0.05 -3.58 -0.67
CA PHE A 39 0.79 -3.94 -1.79
C PHE A 39 -0.05 -4.06 -3.05
N ILE A 40 0.47 -3.56 -4.17
CA ILE A 40 -0.04 -3.81 -5.52
C ILE A 40 1.09 -4.34 -6.41
N GLU A 41 0.72 -4.90 -7.56
CA GLU A 41 1.68 -5.24 -8.62
C GLU A 41 1.46 -4.32 -9.81
N ASP A 42 2.54 -3.73 -10.33
CA ASP A 42 2.47 -2.97 -11.58
C ASP A 42 2.36 -3.91 -12.80
N PRO A 43 2.05 -3.40 -14.01
CA PRO A 43 1.95 -4.22 -15.21
C PRO A 43 3.24 -4.97 -15.61
N ASN A 44 4.40 -4.61 -15.05
CA ASN A 44 5.68 -5.25 -15.30
C ASN A 44 6.04 -6.31 -14.23
N GLY A 45 5.15 -6.57 -13.26
CA GLY A 45 5.41 -7.49 -12.16
C GLY A 45 6.23 -6.89 -11.02
N VAL A 46 6.32 -5.56 -10.93
CA VAL A 46 7.02 -4.86 -9.85
C VAL A 46 6.05 -4.61 -8.71
N GLU A 47 6.42 -5.07 -7.52
CA GLU A 47 5.65 -4.83 -6.30
C GLU A 47 5.81 -3.38 -5.83
N VAL A 48 4.68 -2.71 -5.64
CA VAL A 48 4.59 -1.38 -5.04
C VAL A 48 3.97 -1.50 -3.67
N GLU A 49 4.66 -0.97 -2.66
CA GLU A 49 4.26 -0.98 -1.27
C GLU A 49 3.82 0.43 -0.83
N PHE A 50 2.70 0.50 -0.11
CA PHE A 50 2.21 1.72 0.54
C PHE A 50 2.36 1.55 2.05
N ILE A 51 2.87 2.59 2.72
CA ILE A 51 3.19 2.57 4.15
C ILE A 51 2.56 3.77 4.85
N GLU A 52 1.63 3.54 5.77
CA GLU A 52 1.08 4.57 6.67
C GLU A 52 1.78 4.48 8.04
N ASN A 53 2.00 5.61 8.70
CA ASN A 53 2.68 5.71 10.00
C ASN A 53 4.11 5.13 9.98
N LEU A 54 4.88 5.47 8.93
CA LEU A 54 6.30 5.17 8.87
C LEU A 54 7.02 5.92 9.99
N THR A 55 7.35 5.19 11.05
CA THR A 55 8.19 5.70 12.14
C THR A 55 9.63 5.29 11.82
N LEU A 56 10.48 6.27 11.52
CA LEU A 56 11.93 6.08 11.27
C LEU A 56 12.70 5.90 12.58
#